data_AF-A0A392PWN3-F1
#
_entry.id   AF-A0A392PWN3-F1
#
_cell.length_a   1.000
_cell.length_b   1.000
_cell.length_c   1.000
_cell.angle_alpha   90.00
_cell.angle_beta   90.00
_cell.angle_gamma   90.00
#
_symmetry.space_group_name_H-M   'P 1'
#
loop_
_entity.id
_entity.type
_entity.pdbx_description
1 polymer ?
#
loop_
_entity_poly.entity_id
_entity_poly.type
_entity_poly.pdbx_seq_one_letter_code
_entity_poly.pdbx_strand_id
1 'polypeptide(L)'
;AFRSTLNKEVYLFKGDKYARIDYGTNSLVQIIRDISDGFTCFKDTIFEKGIDAAFASHISNEAYLFKGENFVRIHFTPGRSDDIIMGGVRQTLDVWKSLQDIIPLKN
;
A
#
# COMPACT_ATOMS: atom_id res chain seq x y z
N ALA A 1 5.57 4.14 -0.34
CA ALA A 1 6.29 2.86 -0.13
C ALA A 1 5.94 2.33 1.26
N PHE A 2 5.96 1.02 1.50
CA PHE A 2 5.79 0.48 2.86
C PHE A 2 6.75 -0.69 3.12
N ARG A 3 7.00 -0.97 4.41
CA ARG A 3 7.96 -1.97 4.87
C ARG A 3 7.33 -3.36 4.87
N SER A 4 8.00 -4.35 4.27
CA SER A 4 7.62 -5.75 4.37
C SER A 4 7.91 -6.30 5.76
N THR A 5 7.17 -7.33 6.19
CA THR A 5 7.52 -8.13 7.38
C THR A 5 8.66 -9.12 7.10
N LEU A 6 8.96 -9.39 5.82
CA LEU A 6 10.03 -10.29 5.41
C LEU A 6 11.36 -9.53 5.25
N ASN A 7 12.42 -10.07 5.84
CA ASN A 7 13.82 -9.63 5.68
C ASN A 7 13.97 -8.10 5.75
N LYS A 8 14.76 -7.50 4.84
CA LYS A 8 14.89 -6.04 4.66
C LYS A 8 14.15 -5.59 3.40
N GLU A 9 13.00 -6.20 3.12
CA GLU A 9 12.23 -5.89 1.92
C GLU A 9 11.32 -4.67 2.07
N VAL A 10 11.17 -3.89 1.00
CA VAL A 10 10.29 -2.71 0.89
C VAL A 10 9.52 -2.75 -0.42
N TYR A 11 8.25 -2.36 -0.37
CA TYR A 11 7.39 -2.16 -1.53
C TYR A 11 7.36 -0.69 -1.93
N LEU A 12 7.77 -0.37 -3.15
CA LEU A 12 7.74 0.97 -3.74
C LEU A 12 6.69 1.03 -4.84
N PHE A 13 6.01 2.17 -4.97
CA PHE A 13 4.91 2.35 -5.91
C PHE A 13 5.15 3.59 -6.76
N LYS A 14 4.90 3.49 -8.07
CA LYS A 14 4.92 4.62 -8.99
C LYS A 14 4.02 4.35 -10.19
N GLY A 15 3.03 5.21 -10.41
CA GLY A 15 2.00 4.94 -11.41
C GLY A 15 1.23 3.66 -11.06
N ASP A 16 0.92 2.85 -12.06
CA ASP A 16 0.31 1.53 -11.94
C ASP A 16 1.31 0.40 -11.62
N LYS A 17 2.59 0.72 -11.41
CA LYS A 17 3.66 -0.26 -11.14
C LYS A 17 4.10 -0.26 -9.68
N TYR A 18 4.64 -1.40 -9.25
CA TYR A 18 5.37 -1.53 -7.99
C TYR A 18 6.69 -2.29 -8.15
N ALA A 19 7.62 -1.99 -7.26
CA ALA A 19 8.89 -2.69 -7.10
C ALA A 19 9.00 -3.26 -5.68
N ARG A 20 9.65 -4.42 -5.56
CA ARG A 20 10.05 -4.99 -4.27
C ARG A 20 11.57 -5.05 -4.23
N ILE A 21 12.18 -4.32 -3.30
CA ILE A 21 13.63 -4.26 -3.12
C ILE A 21 14.02 -4.81 -1.76
N ASP A 22 15.25 -5.27 -1.61
CA ASP A 22 15.91 -5.46 -0.32
C ASP A 22 16.91 -4.32 -0.12
N TYR A 23 16.71 -3.50 0.92
CA TYR A 23 17.59 -2.34 1.19
C TYR A 23 18.89 -2.72 1.91
N GLY A 24 19.02 -3.95 2.40
CA GLY A 24 20.27 -4.47 2.96
C GLY A 24 21.27 -4.84 1.87
N THR A 25 20.79 -5.45 0.79
CA THR A 25 21.63 -5.81 -0.37
C THR A 25 21.56 -4.80 -1.51
N ASN A 26 20.67 -3.80 -1.40
CA ASN A 26 20.41 -2.80 -2.44
C ASN A 26 20.07 -3.43 -3.81
N SER A 27 19.17 -4.43 -3.80
CA SER A 27 18.82 -5.19 -4.99
C SER A 27 17.30 -5.32 -5.15
N LEU A 28 16.86 -5.50 -6.39
CA LEU A 28 15.49 -5.91 -6.69
C LEU A 28 15.28 -7.38 -6.26
N VAL A 29 14.23 -7.63 -5.49
CA VAL A 29 13.83 -8.99 -5.08
C VAL A 29 13.13 -9.72 -6.23
N GLN A 30 12.52 -8.94 -7.15
CA GLN A 30 11.82 -9.43 -8.33
C GLN A 30 11.77 -8.33 -9.40
N ILE A 31 11.38 -8.69 -10.62
CA ILE A 31 11.06 -7.72 -11.67
C ILE A 31 9.94 -6.76 -11.22
N ILE A 32 9.96 -5.54 -11.76
CA ILE A 32 8.90 -4.56 -11.58
C ILE A 32 7.62 -5.11 -12.22
N ARG A 33 6.49 -5.00 -11.52
CA ARG A 33 5.19 -5.55 -11.93
C ARG A 33 4.09 -4.52 -11.80
N ASP A 34 2.97 -4.78 -12.47
CA ASP A 34 1.72 -4.07 -12.24
C ASP A 34 1.22 -4.27 -10.81
N ILE A 35 0.61 -3.23 -10.23
CA ILE A 35 0.00 -3.29 -8.91
C ILE A 35 -1.09 -4.37 -8.89
N SER A 36 -1.93 -4.45 -9.92
CA SER A 36 -3.00 -5.45 -10.04
C SER A 36 -2.50 -6.89 -10.16
N ASP A 37 -1.25 -7.08 -10.58
CA ASP A 37 -0.60 -8.39 -10.68
C ASP A 37 0.02 -8.84 -9.36
N GLY A 38 0.54 -7.91 -8.57
CA GLY A 38 1.12 -8.18 -7.25
C GLY A 38 0.05 -8.28 -6.17
N PHE A 39 -0.83 -7.28 -6.14
CA PHE A 39 -1.90 -7.07 -5.18
C PHE A 39 -3.23 -7.25 -5.89
N THR A 40 -3.63 -8.51 -6.11
CA THR A 40 -4.84 -8.83 -6.89
C THR A 40 -6.11 -8.24 -6.28
N CYS A 41 -6.12 -8.01 -4.95
CA CYS A 41 -7.22 -7.35 -4.25
C CYS A 41 -7.44 -5.89 -4.67
N PHE A 42 -6.49 -5.24 -5.34
CA PHE A 42 -6.66 -3.87 -5.86
C PHE A 42 -7.30 -3.80 -7.24
N LYS A 43 -7.50 -4.92 -7.93
CA LYS A 43 -8.22 -4.93 -9.23
C LYS A 43 -9.59 -4.29 -9.09
N ASP A 44 -9.95 -3.48 -10.09
CA ASP A 44 -11.21 -2.73 -10.14
C ASP A 44 -11.38 -1.71 -9.00
N THR A 45 -10.29 -1.38 -8.29
CA THR A 45 -10.27 -0.32 -7.27
C THR A 45 -9.48 0.89 -7.76
N ILE A 46 -9.64 2.01 -7.06
CA ILE A 46 -8.85 3.22 -7.33
C ILE A 46 -7.33 2.97 -7.17
N PHE A 47 -6.92 1.99 -6.36
CA PHE A 47 -5.51 1.71 -6.04
C PHE A 47 -4.76 0.97 -7.14
N GLU A 48 -5.48 0.34 -8.09
CA GLU A 48 -4.89 -0.33 -9.25
C GLU A 48 -3.96 0.61 -10.05
N LYS A 49 -4.38 1.87 -10.18
CA LYS A 49 -3.66 2.88 -10.97
C LYS A 49 -2.66 3.70 -10.14
N GLY A 50 -2.28 3.22 -8.97
CA GLY A 50 -1.26 3.84 -8.13
C GLY A 50 -1.71 4.25 -6.74
N ILE A 51 -0.73 4.63 -5.93
CA ILE A 51 -0.82 4.88 -4.50
C ILE A 51 -0.07 6.17 -4.18
N ASP A 52 -0.70 7.08 -3.45
CA ASP A 52 -0.11 8.39 -3.12
C ASP A 52 0.80 8.29 -1.90
N ALA A 53 0.34 7.56 -0.88
CA ALA A 53 1.11 7.30 0.33
C ALA A 53 0.81 5.90 0.88
N ALA A 54 1.75 5.34 1.63
CA ALA A 54 1.54 4.06 2.32
C ALA A 54 2.42 3.97 3.56
N PHE A 55 2.00 3.19 4.54
CA PHE A 55 2.82 2.79 5.68
C PHE A 55 2.45 1.39 6.17
N ALA A 56 3.40 0.69 6.79
CA ALA A 56 3.18 -0.60 7.42
C ALA A 56 2.66 -0.40 8.84
N SER A 57 1.64 -1.16 9.21
CA SER A 57 1.11 -1.18 10.58
C SER A 57 2.11 -1.79 11.54
N HIS A 58 1.93 -1.52 12.83
CA HIS A 58 2.60 -2.29 13.89
C HIS A 58 2.02 -3.71 14.03
N ILE A 59 0.81 -3.95 13.50
CA ILE A 59 0.24 -5.29 13.39
C ILE A 59 0.94 -6.00 12.23
N SER A 60 1.43 -7.21 12.49
CA SER A 60 2.14 -8.01 11.49
C SER A 60 1.30 -8.19 10.24
N ASN A 61 1.93 -8.04 9.08
CA ASN A 61 1.32 -8.23 7.76
C ASN A 61 0.14 -7.27 7.48
N GLU A 62 0.02 -6.15 8.18
CA GLU A 62 -0.96 -5.13 7.85
C GLU A 62 -0.30 -3.87 7.28
N ALA A 63 -0.91 -3.28 6.26
CA ALA A 63 -0.47 -2.00 5.69
C ALA A 63 -1.66 -1.10 5.37
N TYR A 64 -1.42 0.20 5.43
CA TYR A 64 -2.36 1.24 5.07
C TYR A 64 -1.86 1.95 3.81
N LEU A 65 -2.74 2.09 2.81
CA LEU A 65 -2.43 2.75 1.55
C LEU A 65 -3.47 3.83 1.28
N PHE A 66 -3.03 4.99 0.81
CA PHE A 66 -3.83 6.19 0.62
C PHE A 66 -3.84 6.59 -0.84
N LYS A 67 -5.01 7.04 -1.31
CA LYS A 67 -5.20 7.62 -2.64
C LYS A 67 -6.29 8.68 -2.61
N GLY A 68 -5.93 9.93 -2.89
CA GLY A 68 -6.81 11.08 -2.71
C GLY A 68 -7.38 11.12 -1.29
N GLU A 69 -8.69 11.18 -1.17
CA GLU A 69 -9.40 11.22 0.12
C GLU A 69 -9.63 9.82 0.73
N ASN A 70 -9.30 8.75 0.01
CA ASN A 70 -9.59 7.38 0.41
C ASN A 70 -8.34 6.65 0.91
N PHE A 71 -8.57 5.62 1.72
CA PHE A 71 -7.55 4.68 2.13
C PHE A 71 -8.08 3.25 2.12
N VAL A 72 -7.15 2.30 2.11
CA VAL A 72 -7.41 0.88 2.36
C VAL A 72 -6.48 0.38 3.44
N ARG A 73 -6.99 -0.55 4.25
CA ARG A 73 -6.18 -1.42 5.10
C ARG A 73 -6.11 -2.78 4.42
N ILE A 74 -4.91 -3.31 4.23
CA ILE A 74 -4.72 -4.65 3.67
C ILE A 74 -4.05 -5.57 4.68
N HIS A 75 -4.37 -6.85 4.61
CA HIS A 75 -3.50 -7.91 5.08
C HIS A 75 -2.67 -8.39 3.88
N PHE A 76 -1.34 -8.35 3.99
CA PHE A 76 -0.45 -8.70 2.88
C PHE A 76 0.46 -9.88 3.21
N THR A 77 0.74 -10.71 2.20
CA THR A 77 1.59 -11.90 2.35
C THR A 77 2.84 -11.73 1.47
N PRO A 78 4.03 -11.48 2.06
CA PRO A 78 5.25 -11.28 1.29
C PRO A 78 5.54 -12.42 0.29
N GLY A 79 5.73 -12.05 -0.98
CA GLY A 79 6.04 -13.00 -2.06
C GLY A 79 4.84 -13.82 -2.56
N ARG A 80 3.62 -13.52 -2.10
CA ARG A 80 2.36 -14.07 -2.60
C ARG A 80 1.45 -12.93 -3.10
N SER A 81 0.28 -13.31 -3.61
CA SER A 81 -0.69 -12.40 -4.23
C SER A 81 -2.11 -12.67 -3.72
N ASP A 82 -2.22 -13.27 -2.54
CA ASP A 82 -3.43 -13.59 -1.79
C ASP A 82 -3.75 -12.50 -0.74
N ASP A 83 -3.26 -11.27 -0.97
CA ASP A 83 -3.52 -10.13 -0.11
C ASP A 83 -5.02 -9.79 -0.06
N ILE A 84 -5.50 -9.31 1.08
CA ILE A 84 -6.93 -9.08 1.31
C ILE A 84 -7.16 -7.64 1.77
N ILE A 85 -8.14 -6.96 1.15
CA ILE A 85 -8.64 -5.68 1.66
C ILE A 85 -9.49 -5.92 2.90
N MET A 86 -9.09 -5.32 4.01
CA MET A 86 -9.73 -5.45 5.31
C MET A 86 -10.76 -4.32 5.52
N GLY A 87 -12.03 -4.63 5.25
CA GLY A 87 -13.15 -3.70 5.48
C GLY A 87 -13.39 -2.69 4.37
N GLY A 88 -12.92 -2.98 3.15
CA GLY A 88 -13.17 -2.19 1.95
C GLY A 88 -12.36 -0.89 1.84
N VAL A 89 -12.56 -0.20 0.70
CA VAL A 89 -12.08 1.17 0.48
C VAL A 89 -12.95 2.12 1.32
N ARG A 90 -12.33 2.99 2.10
CA ARG A 90 -13.02 3.94 2.98
C ARG A 90 -12.45 5.34 2.84
N GLN A 91 -13.25 6.35 3.14
CA GLN A 91 -12.74 7.71 3.25
C GLN A 91 -11.82 7.82 4.48
N THR A 92 -10.75 8.59 4.33
CA THR A 92 -9.75 8.77 5.38
C THR A 92 -10.38 9.43 6.60
N LEU A 93 -11.20 10.47 6.40
CA LEU A 93 -11.81 11.23 7.50
C LEU A 93 -12.91 10.48 8.25
N ASP A 94 -13.53 9.45 7.67
CA ASP A 94 -14.50 8.60 8.36
C ASP A 94 -13.87 7.79 9.50
N VAL A 95 -12.60 7.40 9.31
CA VAL A 95 -11.86 6.56 10.26
C VAL A 95 -10.87 7.38 11.08
N TRP A 96 -10.15 8.30 10.43
CA TRP A 96 -9.09 9.11 11.02
C TRP A 96 -9.62 10.52 11.33
N LYS A 97 -10.64 10.60 12.20
CA LYS A 97 -11.30 11.86 12.56
C LYS A 97 -10.35 12.92 13.12
N SER A 98 -9.24 12.48 13.73
CA SER A 98 -8.17 13.37 14.21
C SER A 98 -7.49 14.19 13.11
N LEU A 99 -7.67 13.84 11.84
CA LEU A 99 -7.09 14.53 10.70
C LEU A 99 -8.05 15.54 10.03
N GLN A 100 -9.29 15.66 10.51
CA GLN A 100 -10.33 16.48 9.87
C GLN A 100 -9.92 17.95 9.66
N ASP A 101 -9.13 18.50 10.57
CA ASP A 101 -8.69 19.90 10.54
C ASP A 101 -7.30 20.07 9.88
N ILE A 102 -6.74 18.97 9.36
CA ILE A 102 -5.39 18.92 8.76
C ILE A 102 -5.46 18.58 7.27
N ILE A 103 -6.40 17.72 6.85
CA ILE A 103 -6.57 17.30 5.45
C ILE A 103 -8.00 17.59 4.95
N PRO A 104 -8.19 18.02 3.69
CA PRO A 104 -7.14 18.31 2.70
C PRO A 104 -6.37 19.59 3.03
N LEU A 105 -5.05 19.54 2.90
CA LEU A 105 -4.20 20.72 3.03
C LEU A 105 -4.48 21.63 1.83
N LYS A 106 -5.07 22.81 2.06
CA LYS A 106 -5.25 23.79 1.00
C LYS A 106 -3.91 24.49 0.76
N ASN A 107 -3.35 24.31 -0.44
CA ASN A 107 -2.19 25.06 -0.91
C ASN A 107 -2.58 26.44 -1.40
#